data_AF-A0A1M7K1K0-F1
#
_entry.id   AF-A0A1M7K1K0-F1
#
_cell.length_a   1.000
_cell.length_b   1.000
_cell.length_c   1.000
_cell.angle_alpha   90.00
_cell.angle_beta   90.00
_cell.angle_gamma   90.00
#
_symmetry.space_group_name_H-M   'P 1'
#
loop_
_entity.id
_entity.type
_entity.pdbx_description
1 polymer ?
#
loop_
_entity_poly.entity_id
_entity_poly.type
_entity_poly.pdbx_seq_one_letter_code
_entity_poly.pdbx_strand_id
1 'polypeptide(L)'
;MAQYKPVDEKSTVQFTIGNFGFDVKGSFTGIQGMINFDAQAPASSSMDITIDAGTINTDNSLRDKHLKDDSYFDIKNYPNIHFTSARITASGKTGNYTVNGKLTIKGKSKDISIPFTAVPANNEFQFKGSFKINRKDFGIGGTSTISNELEVTLNIHAVKS
;
A
#
# COMPACT_ATOMS: atom_id res chain seq x y z
N MET A 1 -20.41 9.03 -9.55
CA MET A 1 -19.28 8.43 -8.82
C MET A 1 -19.75 7.15 -8.13
N ALA A 2 -19.10 6.03 -8.43
CA ALA A 2 -19.39 4.75 -7.78
C ALA A 2 -18.38 4.49 -6.66
N GLN A 3 -18.83 3.77 -5.63
CA GLN A 3 -18.03 3.36 -4.50
C GLN A 3 -17.66 1.89 -4.64
N TYR A 4 -16.42 1.56 -4.28
CA TYR A 4 -15.86 0.22 -4.34
C TYR A 4 -15.19 -0.12 -3.01
N LYS A 5 -15.18 -1.41 -2.67
CA LYS A 5 -14.46 -1.98 -1.54
C LYS A 5 -13.42 -2.98 -2.02
N PRO A 6 -12.17 -2.92 -1.52
CA PRO A 6 -11.18 -3.96 -1.78
C PRO A 6 -11.71 -5.35 -1.36
N VAL A 7 -11.33 -6.37 -2.12
CA VAL A 7 -11.55 -7.78 -1.78
C VAL A 7 -10.20 -8.37 -1.41
N ASP A 8 -9.98 -8.65 -0.13
CA ASP A 8 -8.67 -9.03 0.41
C ASP A 8 -8.12 -10.30 -0.26
N GLU A 9 -8.94 -11.34 -0.41
CA GLU A 9 -8.54 -12.63 -0.96
C GLU A 9 -8.17 -12.57 -2.45
N LYS A 10 -8.60 -11.51 -3.14
CA LYS A 10 -8.25 -11.24 -4.54
C LYS A 10 -7.17 -10.17 -4.68
N SER A 11 -6.69 -9.59 -3.58
CA SER A 11 -5.78 -8.46 -3.58
C SER A 11 -4.39 -8.86 -3.07
N THR A 12 -3.36 -8.18 -3.54
CA THR A 12 -2.01 -8.33 -3.02
C THR A 12 -1.38 -6.97 -2.72
N VAL A 13 -0.78 -6.89 -1.54
CA VAL A 13 0.10 -5.80 -1.12
C VAL A 13 1.44 -6.42 -0.78
N GLN A 14 2.43 -6.16 -1.62
CA GLN A 14 3.75 -6.78 -1.51
C GLN A 14 4.83 -5.72 -1.46
N PHE A 15 5.95 -6.05 -0.83
CA PHE A 15 7.15 -5.25 -0.88
C PHE A 15 8.38 -6.11 -1.16
N THR A 16 9.39 -5.48 -1.76
CA THR A 16 10.72 -6.05 -1.95
C THR A 16 11.77 -5.08 -1.43
N ILE A 17 12.67 -5.57 -0.57
CA ILE A 17 13.72 -4.79 0.06
C ILE A 17 15.05 -5.54 -0.01
N GLY A 18 16.11 -4.82 -0.40
CA GLY A 18 17.46 -5.39 -0.47
C GLY A 18 18.06 -5.66 0.92
N ASN A 19 18.76 -6.78 1.05
CA ASN A 19 19.49 -7.19 2.24
C ASN A 19 20.79 -7.92 1.85
N PHE A 20 21.95 -7.27 1.95
CA PHE A 20 23.28 -7.86 1.71
C PHE A 20 23.38 -8.79 0.50
N GLY A 21 23.08 -8.28 -0.70
CA GLY A 21 23.28 -9.00 -1.97
C GLY A 21 22.11 -9.89 -2.41
N PHE A 22 21.02 -9.94 -1.64
CA PHE A 22 19.77 -10.59 -2.05
C PHE A 22 18.54 -9.77 -1.65
N ASP A 23 17.42 -10.03 -2.31
CA ASP A 23 16.15 -9.39 -2.02
C ASP A 23 15.33 -10.20 -1.02
N VAL A 24 14.72 -9.50 -0.07
CA VAL A 24 13.70 -10.03 0.82
C VAL A 24 12.34 -9.54 0.34
N LYS A 25 11.41 -10.48 0.14
CA LYS A 25 10.02 -10.18 -0.17
C LYS A 25 9.18 -10.29 1.10
N GLY A 26 8.13 -9.48 1.15
CA GLY A 26 7.08 -9.66 2.13
C GLY A 26 5.74 -9.15 1.62
N SER A 27 4.70 -9.45 2.35
CA SER A 27 3.33 -9.06 2.05
C SER A 27 2.55 -8.70 3.29
N PHE A 28 1.41 -8.06 3.06
CA PHE A 28 0.37 -7.85 4.05
C PHE A 28 -0.96 -8.36 3.48
N THR A 29 -1.87 -8.73 4.38
CA THR A 29 -3.25 -9.09 4.09
C THR A 29 -4.18 -8.19 4.93
N GLY A 30 -5.49 -8.39 4.83
CA GLY A 30 -6.48 -7.57 5.52
C GLY A 30 -6.61 -6.16 4.93
N ILE A 31 -6.44 -6.00 3.61
CA ILE A 31 -6.71 -4.70 2.98
C ILE A 31 -8.21 -4.39 3.08
N GLN A 32 -8.51 -3.21 3.58
CA GLN A 32 -9.86 -2.71 3.75
C GLN A 32 -9.92 -1.22 3.41
N GLY A 33 -11.13 -0.70 3.21
CA GLY A 33 -11.33 0.72 2.99
C GLY A 33 -12.38 1.03 1.93
N MET A 34 -12.35 2.26 1.45
CA MET A 34 -13.29 2.79 0.47
C MET A 34 -12.56 3.42 -0.70
N ILE A 35 -12.99 3.08 -1.91
CA ILE A 35 -12.49 3.65 -3.16
C ILE A 35 -13.69 4.27 -3.88
N ASN A 36 -13.75 5.60 -3.91
CA ASN A 36 -14.66 6.33 -4.78
C ASN A 36 -13.92 6.61 -6.07
N PHE A 37 -14.29 5.97 -7.17
CA PHE A 37 -13.54 6.09 -8.42
C PHE A 37 -14.45 6.44 -9.60
N ASP A 38 -13.99 7.41 -10.37
CA ASP A 38 -14.62 7.85 -11.61
C ASP A 38 -13.53 8.04 -12.68
N ALA A 39 -13.48 7.13 -13.65
CA ALA A 39 -12.49 7.15 -14.71
C ALA A 39 -12.63 8.37 -15.64
N GLN A 40 -13.82 8.97 -15.74
CA GLN A 40 -14.11 10.15 -16.55
C GLN A 40 -13.86 11.45 -15.77
N ALA A 41 -13.97 11.40 -14.44
CA ALA A 41 -13.70 12.51 -13.55
C ALA A 41 -12.73 12.12 -12.41
N PRO A 42 -11.47 11.75 -12.72
CA PRO A 42 -10.52 11.25 -11.71
C PRO A 42 -10.25 12.25 -10.59
N ALA A 43 -10.33 13.55 -10.86
CA ALA A 43 -10.18 14.59 -9.83
C ALA A 43 -11.27 14.57 -8.75
N SER A 44 -12.42 13.95 -9.01
CA SER A 44 -13.50 13.74 -8.02
C SER A 44 -13.33 12.45 -7.21
N SER A 45 -12.38 11.59 -7.60
CA SER A 45 -12.14 10.29 -6.95
C SER A 45 -11.42 10.46 -5.61
N SER A 46 -11.63 9.51 -4.71
CA SER A 46 -10.96 9.42 -3.41
C SER A 46 -10.71 7.98 -2.99
N MET A 47 -9.66 7.77 -2.20
CA MET A 47 -9.26 6.48 -1.64
C MET A 47 -8.92 6.68 -0.17
N ASP A 48 -9.48 5.85 0.68
CA ASP A 48 -9.13 5.73 2.10
C ASP A 48 -8.95 4.24 2.40
N ILE A 49 -7.71 3.81 2.63
CA ILE A 49 -7.29 2.40 2.67
C ILE A 49 -6.53 2.13 3.95
N THR A 50 -6.91 1.05 4.63
CA THR A 50 -6.22 0.54 5.83
C THR A 50 -5.75 -0.89 5.59
N ILE A 51 -4.60 -1.22 6.16
CA ILE A 51 -4.02 -2.57 6.18
C ILE A 51 -3.56 -2.86 7.62
N ASP A 52 -3.83 -4.06 8.12
CA ASP A 52 -3.32 -4.50 9.42
C ASP A 52 -1.82 -4.85 9.31
N ALA A 53 -0.97 -4.09 9.99
CA ALA A 53 0.48 -4.31 10.01
C ALA A 53 0.88 -5.64 10.68
N GLY A 54 0.02 -6.18 11.54
CA GLY A 54 0.18 -7.48 12.20
C GLY A 54 0.09 -8.66 11.24
N THR A 55 -0.42 -8.47 10.02
CA THR A 55 -0.48 -9.49 8.97
C THR A 55 0.82 -9.66 8.20
N ILE A 56 1.87 -8.90 8.54
CA ILE A 56 3.14 -9.00 7.85
C ILE A 56 3.62 -10.45 7.76
N ASN A 57 3.90 -10.87 6.52
CA ASN A 57 4.43 -12.17 6.19
C ASN A 57 5.66 -12.01 5.29
N THR A 58 6.74 -12.66 5.66
CA THR A 58 7.97 -12.74 4.84
C THR A 58 8.37 -14.20 4.60
N ASP A 59 7.45 -15.14 4.81
CA ASP A 59 7.67 -16.59 4.79
C ASP A 59 8.75 -17.04 5.80
N ASN A 60 8.94 -16.28 6.87
CA ASN A 60 9.86 -16.59 7.96
C ASN A 60 9.26 -16.12 9.29
N SER A 61 8.70 -17.06 10.04
CA SER A 61 7.94 -16.77 11.26
C SER A 61 8.74 -16.05 12.35
N LEU A 62 10.04 -16.31 12.47
CA LEU A 62 10.91 -15.60 13.42
C LEU A 62 11.12 -14.14 13.00
N ARG A 63 11.33 -13.91 11.70
CA ARG A 63 11.44 -12.56 11.15
C ARG A 63 10.11 -11.82 11.27
N ASP A 64 8.99 -12.46 10.96
CA ASP A 64 7.65 -11.85 11.05
C ASP A 64 7.32 -11.46 12.49
N LYS A 65 7.69 -12.31 13.47
CA LYS A 65 7.57 -11.98 14.89
C LYS A 65 8.39 -10.72 15.23
N HIS A 66 9.66 -10.66 14.81
CA HIS A 66 10.53 -9.53 15.09
C HIS A 66 10.06 -8.23 14.41
N LEU A 67 9.53 -8.31 13.18
CA LEU A 67 9.02 -7.15 12.45
C LEU A 67 7.81 -6.51 13.14
N LYS A 68 7.09 -7.24 13.98
CA LYS A 68 5.93 -6.73 14.74
C LYS A 68 6.33 -5.92 15.98
N ASP A 69 7.57 -6.01 16.43
CA ASP A 69 8.06 -5.34 17.63
C ASP A 69 8.33 -3.83 17.40
N ASP A 70 8.63 -3.13 18.50
CA ASP A 70 8.77 -1.67 18.61
C ASP A 70 9.83 -1.07 17.67
N SER A 71 10.89 -1.81 17.37
CA SER A 71 11.98 -1.37 16.48
C SER A 71 11.56 -1.37 15.00
N TYR A 72 10.45 -2.04 14.66
CA TYR A 72 9.90 -2.14 13.30
C TYR A 72 8.47 -1.57 13.24
N PHE A 73 7.43 -2.38 13.07
CA PHE A 73 6.06 -1.89 12.87
C PHE A 73 5.37 -1.47 14.17
N ASP A 74 5.85 -1.94 15.33
CA ASP A 74 5.28 -1.63 16.64
C ASP A 74 3.75 -1.81 16.68
N ILE A 75 3.29 -3.01 16.32
CA ILE A 75 1.85 -3.27 16.07
C ILE A 75 0.99 -3.11 17.33
N LYS A 76 1.60 -3.13 18.52
CA LYS A 76 0.89 -2.89 19.79
C LYS A 76 0.39 -1.45 19.89
N ASN A 77 1.19 -0.49 19.40
CA ASN A 77 0.85 0.93 19.44
C ASN A 77 0.30 1.43 18.10
N TYR A 78 0.72 0.82 16.99
CA TYR A 78 0.36 1.21 15.63
C TYR A 78 -0.06 -0.01 14.81
N PRO A 79 -1.26 -0.57 15.05
CA PRO A 79 -1.70 -1.79 14.38
C PRO A 79 -1.95 -1.60 12.88
N ASN A 80 -2.15 -0.36 12.41
CA ASN A 80 -2.61 -0.07 11.07
C ASN A 80 -1.58 0.70 10.23
N ILE A 81 -1.46 0.32 8.97
CA ILE A 81 -0.93 1.14 7.88
C ILE A 81 -2.13 1.81 7.21
N HIS A 82 -2.07 3.13 7.00
CA HIS A 82 -3.18 3.90 6.47
C HIS A 82 -2.76 4.79 5.31
N PHE A 83 -3.59 4.85 4.26
CA PHE A 83 -3.41 5.74 3.13
C PHE A 83 -4.69 6.52 2.85
N THR A 84 -4.57 7.84 2.77
CA THR A 84 -5.66 8.73 2.33
C THR A 84 -5.22 9.53 1.13
N SER A 85 -5.98 9.45 0.03
CA SER A 85 -5.73 10.25 -1.16
C SER A 85 -6.02 11.73 -0.93
N ALA A 86 -5.17 12.59 -1.47
CA ALA A 86 -5.43 14.03 -1.59
C ALA A 86 -5.89 14.42 -3.00
N ARG A 87 -5.32 13.78 -4.04
CA ARG A 87 -5.66 14.10 -5.44
C ARG A 87 -5.36 12.93 -6.36
N ILE A 88 -6.30 12.63 -7.26
CA ILE A 88 -6.11 11.66 -8.33
C ILE A 88 -6.14 12.38 -9.68
N THR A 89 -5.15 12.08 -10.53
CA THR A 89 -5.01 12.68 -11.86
C THR A 89 -4.86 11.60 -12.92
N ALA A 90 -5.36 11.84 -14.14
CA ALA A 90 -5.04 11.00 -15.29
C ALA A 90 -3.58 11.23 -15.73
N SER A 91 -2.93 10.18 -16.23
CA SER A 91 -1.51 10.19 -16.58
C SER A 91 -1.31 9.92 -18.06
N GLY A 92 -1.73 10.85 -18.92
CA GLY A 92 -1.45 10.92 -20.38
C GLY A 92 -2.00 9.79 -21.26
N LYS A 93 -2.24 8.61 -20.71
CA LYS A 93 -2.72 7.39 -21.37
C LYS A 93 -3.97 6.88 -20.66
N THR A 94 -5.00 6.53 -21.43
CA THR A 94 -6.25 5.97 -20.90
C THR A 94 -5.99 4.81 -19.93
N GLY A 95 -6.70 4.81 -18.81
CA GLY A 95 -6.55 3.79 -17.76
C GLY A 95 -5.33 3.96 -16.85
N ASN A 96 -4.47 4.97 -17.08
CA ASN A 96 -3.31 5.28 -16.25
C ASN A 96 -3.58 6.55 -15.44
N TYR A 97 -3.23 6.50 -14.16
CA TYR A 97 -3.51 7.54 -13.19
C TYR A 97 -2.34 7.68 -12.22
N THR A 98 -2.35 8.79 -11.48
CA THR A 98 -1.47 8.99 -10.33
C THR A 98 -2.34 9.43 -9.16
N VAL A 99 -2.22 8.74 -8.03
CA VAL A 99 -2.80 9.18 -6.76
C VAL A 99 -1.70 9.80 -5.91
N ASN A 100 -1.92 11.04 -5.49
CA ASN A 100 -1.11 11.73 -4.50
C ASN A 100 -1.87 11.66 -3.18
N GLY A 101 -1.21 11.28 -2.10
CA GLY A 101 -1.87 11.10 -0.82
C GLY A 101 -0.88 10.93 0.33
N LYS A 102 -1.44 10.78 1.51
CA LYS A 102 -0.70 10.65 2.76
C LYS A 102 -0.65 9.19 3.16
N LEU A 103 0.54 8.61 3.18
CA LEU A 103 0.81 7.28 3.74
C LEU A 103 1.26 7.45 5.19
N THR A 104 0.59 6.74 6.10
CA THR A 104 0.91 6.71 7.52
C THR A 104 1.31 5.30 7.92
N ILE A 105 2.52 5.15 8.45
CA ILE A 105 3.05 3.89 8.97
C ILE A 105 3.71 4.20 10.31
N LYS A 106 3.40 3.40 11.35
CA LYS A 106 3.99 3.56 12.69
C LYS A 106 3.84 4.98 13.25
N GLY A 107 2.66 5.57 13.05
CA GLY A 107 2.32 6.93 13.49
C GLY A 107 3.02 8.06 12.73
N LYS A 108 3.86 7.76 11.72
CA LYS A 108 4.53 8.76 10.90
C LYS A 108 3.87 8.87 9.53
N SER A 109 3.56 10.08 9.12
CA SER A 109 2.93 10.36 7.82
C SER A 109 3.91 10.96 6.81
N LYS A 110 3.79 10.53 5.55
CA LYS A 110 4.53 11.08 4.41
C LYS A 110 3.62 11.23 3.21
N ASP A 111 3.77 12.33 2.50
CA ASP A 111 3.11 12.51 1.21
C ASP A 111 3.84 11.67 0.16
N ILE A 112 3.09 10.86 -0.58
CA ILE A 112 3.59 9.98 -1.62
C ILE A 112 2.74 10.11 -2.89
N SER A 113 3.36 9.76 -4.02
CA SER A 113 2.70 9.66 -5.32
C SER A 113 2.78 8.22 -5.80
N ILE A 114 1.63 7.61 -6.05
CA ILE A 114 1.53 6.23 -6.55
C ILE A 114 1.00 6.28 -7.98
N PRO A 115 1.83 5.96 -9.00
CA PRO A 115 1.32 5.67 -10.32
C PRO A 115 0.54 4.36 -10.29
N PHE A 116 -0.65 4.35 -10.90
CA PHE A 116 -1.46 3.15 -10.97
C PHE A 116 -2.25 3.05 -12.28
N THR A 117 -2.67 1.84 -12.59
CA THR A 117 -3.66 1.56 -13.64
C THR A 117 -4.98 1.16 -13.00
N ALA A 118 -6.09 1.57 -13.61
CA ALA A 118 -7.42 1.09 -13.25
C ALA A 118 -8.01 0.36 -14.46
N VAL A 119 -8.16 -0.95 -14.33
CA VAL A 119 -8.71 -1.82 -15.38
C VAL A 119 -10.11 -2.23 -14.96
N PRO A 120 -11.16 -1.89 -15.73
CA PRO A 120 -12.50 -2.37 -15.45
C PRO A 120 -12.55 -3.90 -15.59
N ALA A 121 -13.21 -4.55 -14.65
CA ALA A 121 -13.44 -6.00 -14.64
C ALA A 121 -14.92 -6.24 -14.34
N ASN A 122 -15.77 -6.23 -15.39
CA ASN A 122 -17.23 -6.19 -15.24
C ASN A 122 -17.67 -4.96 -14.39
N ASN A 123 -18.44 -5.18 -13.31
CA ASN A 123 -18.86 -4.15 -12.34
C ASN A 123 -17.82 -3.90 -11.24
N GLU A 124 -16.59 -4.38 -11.40
CA GLU A 124 -15.46 -4.26 -10.48
C GLU A 124 -14.32 -3.47 -11.13
N PHE A 125 -13.31 -3.12 -10.33
CA PHE A 125 -12.03 -2.60 -10.83
C PHE A 125 -10.87 -3.43 -10.31
N GLN A 126 -9.87 -3.61 -11.17
CA GLN A 126 -8.53 -4.03 -10.77
C GLN A 126 -7.59 -2.83 -10.83
N PHE A 127 -7.03 -2.45 -9.68
CA PHE A 127 -6.05 -1.39 -9.55
C PHE A 127 -4.66 -1.99 -9.41
N LYS A 128 -3.71 -1.59 -10.27
CA LYS A 128 -2.31 -2.04 -10.16
C LYS A 128 -1.39 -0.86 -10.03
N GLY A 129 -0.51 -0.87 -9.03
CA GLY A 129 0.46 0.20 -8.79
C GLY A 129 1.80 -0.34 -8.35
N SER A 130 2.86 0.42 -8.60
CA SER A 130 4.17 0.22 -8.00
C SER A 130 4.76 1.56 -7.61
N PHE A 131 5.38 1.63 -6.44
CA PHE A 131 6.04 2.84 -5.95
C PHE A 131 7.14 2.48 -4.97
N LYS A 132 8.04 3.42 -4.75
CA LYS A 132 9.15 3.28 -3.80
C LYS A 132 8.92 4.14 -2.58
N ILE A 133 9.34 3.63 -1.43
CA ILE A 133 9.37 4.38 -0.18
C ILE A 133 10.70 4.15 0.52
N ASN A 134 11.03 5.01 1.49
CA ASN A 134 12.16 4.82 2.37
C ASN A 134 11.67 4.44 3.78
N ARG A 135 12.06 3.28 4.29
CA ARG A 135 11.61 2.78 5.61
C ARG A 135 11.98 3.71 6.77
N LYS A 136 13.07 4.49 6.63
CA LYS A 136 13.55 5.39 7.69
C LYS A 136 12.63 6.58 7.88
N ASP A 137 11.94 7.01 6.83
CA ASP A 137 10.92 8.06 6.93
C ASP A 137 9.81 7.70 7.93
N PHE A 138 9.57 6.40 8.11
CA PHE A 138 8.58 5.84 9.04
C PHE A 138 9.20 5.31 10.33
N GLY A 139 10.52 5.48 10.54
CA GLY A 139 11.21 5.00 11.74
C GLY A 139 11.25 3.47 11.88
N ILE A 140 11.27 2.75 10.76
CA ILE A 140 11.28 1.28 10.74
C ILE A 140 12.72 0.76 10.66
N GLY A 141 13.09 -0.12 11.59
CA GLY A 141 14.35 -0.86 11.62
C GLY A 141 15.57 -0.05 12.05
N GLY A 142 15.39 0.92 12.95
CA GLY A 142 16.45 1.57 13.77
C GLY A 142 17.83 1.72 13.13
N THR A 143 18.82 0.98 13.61
CA THR A 143 20.22 0.95 13.10
C THR A 143 20.49 -0.23 12.16
N SER A 144 19.45 -0.99 11.79
CA SER A 144 19.58 -2.14 10.88
C SER A 144 20.24 -1.70 9.57
N THR A 145 21.14 -2.56 9.07
CA THR A 145 21.96 -2.35 7.87
C THR A 145 21.30 -2.80 6.57
N ILE A 146 20.03 -3.24 6.60
CA ILE A 146 19.25 -3.51 5.40
C ILE A 146 19.02 -2.23 4.59
N SER A 147 18.70 -2.36 3.30
CA SER A 147 18.39 -1.22 2.43
C SER A 147 17.36 -0.27 3.05
N ASN A 148 17.46 1.01 2.71
CA ASN A 148 16.50 2.01 3.18
C ASN A 148 15.30 2.10 2.24
N GLU A 149 15.56 2.12 0.93
CA GLU A 149 14.53 2.09 -0.09
C GLU A 149 13.99 0.66 -0.27
N LEU A 150 12.68 0.57 -0.47
CA LEU A 150 11.97 -0.63 -0.85
C LEU A 150 10.93 -0.30 -1.93
N GLU A 151 10.68 -1.27 -2.79
CA GLU A 151 9.60 -1.20 -3.77
C GLU A 151 8.35 -1.86 -3.19
N VAL A 152 7.20 -1.22 -3.38
CA VAL A 152 5.88 -1.71 -3.02
C VAL A 152 5.09 -1.95 -4.30
N THR A 153 4.52 -3.15 -4.43
CA THR A 153 3.68 -3.53 -5.57
C THR A 153 2.27 -3.84 -5.07
N LEU A 154 1.29 -3.27 -5.76
CA LEU A 154 -0.13 -3.39 -5.45
C LEU A 154 -0.86 -4.05 -6.61
N ASN A 155 -1.73 -5.00 -6.30
CA ASN A 155 -2.74 -5.52 -7.20
C ASN A 155 -4.05 -5.66 -6.43
N ILE A 156 -4.92 -4.66 -6.50
CA ILE A 156 -6.11 -4.55 -5.67
C ILE A 156 -7.34 -4.78 -6.52
N HIS A 157 -8.11 -5.81 -6.18
CA HIS A 157 -9.42 -6.04 -6.77
C HIS A 157 -10.48 -5.39 -5.88
N ALA A 158 -11.37 -4.60 -6.47
CA ALA A 158 -12.40 -3.89 -5.72
C ALA A 158 -13.78 -4.06 -6.36
N VAL A 159 -14.75 -4.49 -5.55
CA VAL A 159 -16.14 -4.70 -5.95
C VAL A 159 -16.98 -3.47 -5.65
N LYS A 160 -17.98 -3.19 -6.49
CA LYS A 160 -18.93 -2.12 -6.22
C LYS A 160 -19.65 -2.38 -4.89
N SER A 161 -19.68 -1.37 -4.03
CA SER A 161 -20.42 -1.39 -2.75
C SER A 161 -21.91 -1.16 -2.93
#